data_AF-A0AAD4EA67-F1
#
_entry.id   AF-A0AAD4EA67-F1
#
_cell.length_a   1.000
_cell.length_b   1.000
_cell.length_c   1.000
_cell.angle_alpha   90.00
_cell.angle_beta   90.00
_cell.angle_gamma   90.00
#
_symmetry.space_group_name_H-M   'P 1'
#
loop_
_entity.id
_entity.type
_entity.pdbx_description
1 polymer ?
#
loop_
_entity_poly.entity_id
_entity_poly.type
_entity_poly.pdbx_seq_one_letter_code
_entity_poly.pdbx_strand_id
1 'polypeptide(L)'
;MVYQRISPDRKERALYLLLEEGWEIECIADVLGVSSRSIEQWEANYNENGCVNPHSPIMGRPCLLDQIMKDEICELRAENPSLPLDEISEWLAIYHDQPISIPALYHNLRDLGLAYKCLSRIVAECDDGFRADWLHNMTVNYTAEQLVFLDESSKDDRTVLPRYVIEGSVDSAEFYDFVVNDLPNMNPFPGPNSVIVLNNCSTHKSDALREAVEASGLLNATLLCLQV
;
A
#
# COMPACT_ATOMS: atom_id res chain seq x y z
N MET A 1 13.35 25.97 40.17
CA MET A 1 11.90 25.94 39.85
C MET A 1 11.64 24.74 38.96
N VAL A 2 10.70 23.89 39.35
CA VAL A 2 10.30 22.69 38.59
C VAL A 2 9.43 23.12 37.41
N TYR A 3 9.65 22.55 36.22
CA TYR A 3 8.78 22.81 35.07
C TYR A 3 7.33 22.39 35.42
N GLN A 4 6.43 23.37 35.44
CA GLN A 4 5.00 23.13 35.60
C GLN A 4 4.32 23.35 34.25
N ARG A 5 3.56 22.37 33.79
CA ARG A 5 2.79 22.47 32.56
C ARG A 5 1.55 23.34 32.82
N ILE A 6 1.58 24.58 32.36
CA ILE A 6 0.48 25.54 32.50
C ILE A 6 -0.47 25.39 31.30
N SER A 7 -1.76 25.21 31.57
CA SER A 7 -2.78 25.07 30.52
C SER A 7 -2.97 26.37 29.72
N PRO A 8 -3.35 26.30 28.44
CA PRO A 8 -3.61 27.49 27.61
C PRO A 8 -4.63 28.45 28.22
N ASP A 9 -5.72 27.90 28.76
CA ASP A 9 -6.80 28.63 29.45
C ASP A 9 -6.29 29.51 30.60
N ARG A 10 -5.33 29.00 31.40
CA ARG A 10 -4.73 29.79 32.50
C ARG A 10 -3.91 30.97 31.98
N LYS A 11 -3.29 30.83 30.81
CA LYS A 11 -2.52 31.93 30.18
C LYS A 11 -3.44 33.00 29.60
N GLU A 12 -4.52 32.58 28.94
CA GLU A 12 -5.55 33.48 28.41
C GLU A 12 -6.24 34.24 29.54
N ARG A 13 -6.58 33.55 30.63
CA ARG A 13 -7.17 34.18 31.82
C ARG A 13 -6.22 35.18 32.48
N ALA A 14 -4.92 34.88 32.54
CA ALA A 14 -3.90 35.80 33.06
C ALA A 14 -3.85 37.09 32.24
N LEU A 15 -3.85 36.97 30.90
CA LEU A 15 -3.86 38.15 30.02
C LEU A 15 -5.15 38.95 30.12
N TYR A 16 -6.31 38.30 30.20
CA TYR A 16 -7.58 38.98 30.35
C TYR A 16 -7.60 39.84 31.63
N LEU A 17 -7.14 39.27 32.76
CA LEU A 17 -7.09 39.99 34.03
C LEU A 17 -6.10 41.17 33.99
N LEU A 18 -5.01 41.04 33.23
CA LEU A 18 -3.99 42.07 33.08
C LEU A 18 -4.45 43.21 32.15
N LEU A 19 -4.98 42.87 30.98
CA LEU A 19 -5.26 43.84 29.90
C LEU A 19 -6.67 44.44 29.94
N GLU A 20 -7.69 43.65 30.30
CA GLU A 20 -9.09 44.12 30.31
C GLU A 20 -9.51 44.62 31.69
N GLU A 21 -9.09 43.94 32.76
CA GLU A 21 -9.47 44.27 34.14
C GLU A 21 -8.40 45.09 34.89
N GLY A 22 -7.19 45.23 34.34
CA GLY A 22 -6.11 46.07 34.89
C GLY A 22 -5.52 45.61 36.22
N TRP A 23 -5.51 44.30 36.50
CA TRP A 23 -4.95 43.75 37.73
C TRP A 23 -3.42 43.79 37.76
N GLU A 24 -2.83 43.95 38.95
CA GLU A 24 -1.38 43.90 39.14
C GLU A 24 -0.83 42.48 38.95
N ILE A 25 0.36 42.37 38.33
CA ILE A 25 1.01 41.10 37.97
C ILE A 25 1.21 40.20 39.19
N GLU A 26 1.59 40.76 40.35
CA GLU A 26 1.81 39.99 41.59
C GLU A 26 0.50 39.38 42.12
N CYS A 27 -0.61 40.12 42.05
CA CYS A 27 -1.92 39.60 42.43
C CYS A 27 -2.38 38.47 41.51
N ILE A 28 -2.12 38.60 40.20
CA ILE A 28 -2.44 37.54 39.22
C ILE A 28 -1.56 36.31 39.46
N ALA A 29 -0.27 36.51 39.76
CA ALA A 29 0.69 35.45 40.06
C ALA A 29 0.24 34.61 41.26
N ASP A 30 -0.21 35.26 42.34
CA ASP A 30 -0.72 34.60 43.53
C ASP A 30 -2.03 33.84 43.27
N VAL A 31 -2.99 34.48 42.59
CA VAL A 31 -4.32 33.87 42.32
C VAL A 31 -4.21 32.69 41.36
N LEU A 32 -3.41 32.82 40.31
CA LEU A 32 -3.23 31.77 39.31
C LEU A 32 -2.11 30.81 39.68
N GLY A 33 -1.38 31.02 40.77
CA GLY A 33 -0.27 30.16 41.20
C GLY A 33 0.82 30.01 40.14
N VAL A 34 1.15 31.09 39.44
CA VAL A 34 2.17 31.15 38.38
C VAL A 34 3.21 32.22 38.72
N SER A 35 4.42 32.12 38.17
CA SER A 35 5.43 33.16 38.43
C SER A 35 5.10 34.46 37.70
N SER A 36 5.36 35.62 38.33
CA SER A 36 5.23 36.95 37.72
C SER A 36 5.99 37.03 36.38
N ARG A 37 7.20 36.47 36.33
CA ARG A 37 8.02 36.35 35.11
C ARG A 37 7.33 35.60 33.96
N SER A 38 6.47 34.61 34.25
CA SER A 38 5.71 33.90 33.20
C SER A 38 4.60 34.79 32.63
N ILE A 39 3.96 35.59 33.47
CA ILE A 39 2.91 36.54 33.04
C ILE A 39 3.53 37.62 32.15
N GLU A 40 4.66 38.21 32.56
CA GLU A 40 5.42 39.17 31.76
C GLU A 40 5.83 38.59 30.40
N GLN A 41 6.29 37.33 30.39
CA GLN A 41 6.65 36.65 29.14
C GLN A 41 5.45 36.41 28.22
N TRP A 42 4.27 36.07 28.78
CA TRP A 42 3.06 35.88 27.99
C TRP A 42 2.53 37.18 27.43
N GLU A 43 2.59 38.27 28.21
CA GLU A 43 2.24 39.62 27.76
C GLU A 43 3.16 40.07 26.64
N ALA A 44 4.48 39.92 26.79
CA ALA A 44 5.45 40.24 25.75
C ALA A 44 5.20 39.44 24.46
N ASN A 45 4.99 38.12 24.58
CA ASN A 45 4.66 37.26 23.42
C ASN A 45 3.36 37.70 22.73
N TYR A 46 2.34 38.08 23.49
CA TYR A 46 1.06 38.53 22.96
C TYR A 46 1.17 39.88 22.26
N ASN A 47 1.91 40.82 22.83
CA ASN A 47 2.16 42.13 22.22
C ASN A 47 2.98 42.04 20.92
N GLU A 48 3.94 41.10 20.85
CA GLU A 48 4.79 40.92 19.67
C GLU A 48 4.14 40.05 18.58
N ASN A 49 3.47 38.96 18.94
CA ASN A 49 2.98 37.94 17.99
C ASN A 49 1.45 37.83 17.92
N GLY A 50 0.70 38.61 18.70
CA GLY A 50 -0.77 38.53 18.80
C GLY A 50 -1.27 37.24 19.48
N CYS A 51 -0.38 36.41 20.02
CA CYS A 51 -0.73 35.16 20.68
C CYS A 51 0.28 34.82 21.79
N VAL A 52 -0.20 34.16 22.85
CA VAL A 52 0.66 33.81 24.01
C VAL A 52 1.67 32.70 23.68
N ASN A 53 1.27 31.78 22.81
CA ASN A 53 2.07 30.63 22.41
C ASN A 53 2.37 30.71 20.91
N PRO A 54 3.27 31.59 20.47
CA PRO A 54 3.68 31.63 19.08
C PRO A 54 4.29 30.29 18.68
N HIS A 55 4.06 29.86 17.45
CA HIS A 55 4.73 28.69 16.90
C HIS A 55 6.24 28.94 16.91
N SER A 56 6.99 28.12 17.66
CA SER A 56 8.44 28.17 17.58
C SER A 56 8.88 27.80 16.17
N PRO A 57 9.86 28.51 15.57
CA PRO A 57 10.49 28.02 14.34
C PRO A 57 11.00 26.60 14.59
N ILE A 58 10.96 25.75 13.56
CA ILE A 58 11.27 24.32 13.63
C ILE A 58 12.68 24.15 14.26
N MET A 59 12.73 23.87 15.56
CA MET A 59 13.94 23.54 16.27
C MET A 59 14.02 22.02 16.41
N GLY A 60 14.50 21.38 15.35
CA GLY A 60 14.81 19.96 15.31
C GLY A 60 16.29 19.73 15.04
N ARG A 61 16.77 18.52 15.31
CA ARG A 61 18.07 18.04 14.80
C ARG A 61 18.04 18.22 13.27
N PRO A 62 19.08 18.81 12.64
CA PRO A 62 19.16 18.90 11.19
C PRO A 62 18.91 17.52 10.57
N CYS A 63 18.05 17.48 9.55
CA CYS A 63 17.83 16.27 8.78
C CYS A 63 19.19 15.82 8.22
N LEU A 64 19.56 14.56 8.45
CA LEU A 64 20.86 14.02 8.00
C LEU A 64 21.01 14.00 6.47
N LEU A 65 19.87 14.04 5.75
CA LEU A 65 19.84 14.13 4.30
C LEU A 65 19.71 15.59 3.88
N ASP A 66 20.78 16.11 3.31
CA ASP A 66 20.77 17.40 2.61
C ASP A 66 19.83 17.34 1.39
N GLN A 67 19.36 18.49 0.92
CA GLN A 67 18.48 18.58 -0.24
C GLN A 67 19.10 17.95 -1.50
N ILE A 68 20.42 18.11 -1.68
CA ILE A 68 21.16 17.52 -2.79
C ILE A 68 21.05 15.99 -2.77
N MET A 69 21.30 15.37 -1.61
CA MET A 69 21.20 13.92 -1.44
C MET A 69 19.77 13.42 -1.70
N LYS A 70 18.76 14.21 -1.35
CA LYS A 70 17.36 13.88 -1.60
C LYS A 70 17.04 13.87 -3.09
N ASP A 71 17.55 14.84 -3.83
CA ASP A 71 17.36 14.94 -5.28
C ASP A 71 18.09 13.79 -5.99
N GLU A 72 19.32 13.45 -5.60
CA GLU A 72 20.08 12.32 -6.15
C GLU A 72 19.43 10.97 -5.83
N ILE A 73 18.85 10.78 -4.63
CA ILE A 73 18.06 9.58 -4.32
C ILE A 73 16.82 9.50 -5.23
N CYS A 74 16.21 10.63 -5.60
CA CYS A 74 15.08 10.65 -6.52
C CYS A 74 15.50 10.25 -7.94
N GLU A 75 16.66 10.73 -8.40
CA GLU A 75 17.25 10.35 -9.70
C GLU A 75 17.61 8.86 -9.74
N LEU A 76 18.33 8.37 -8.73
CA LEU A 76 18.70 6.96 -8.58
C LEU A 76 17.46 6.05 -8.60
N ARG A 77 16.36 6.51 -7.99
CA ARG A 77 15.08 5.80 -7.97
C ARG A 77 14.36 5.84 -9.32
N ALA A 78 14.49 6.91 -10.09
CA ALA A 78 13.92 6.99 -11.44
C ALA A 78 14.63 6.04 -12.41
N GLU A 79 15.94 5.86 -12.25
CA GLU A 79 16.73 4.95 -13.06
C GLU A 79 16.55 3.48 -12.66
N ASN A 80 16.47 3.18 -11.35
CA ASN A 80 16.37 1.81 -10.84
C ASN A 80 15.22 1.65 -9.82
N PRO A 81 13.96 1.52 -10.28
CA PRO A 81 12.80 1.45 -9.39
C PRO A 81 12.75 0.23 -8.45
N SER A 82 13.47 -0.85 -8.77
CA SER A 82 13.54 -2.09 -7.99
C SER A 82 14.62 -2.11 -6.91
N LEU A 83 15.40 -1.03 -6.79
CA LEU A 83 16.54 -0.95 -5.87
C LEU A 83 16.06 -1.08 -4.40
N PRO A 84 16.63 -2.00 -3.61
CA PRO A 84 16.24 -2.19 -2.23
C PRO A 84 16.83 -1.09 -1.32
N LEU A 85 16.24 -0.92 -0.12
CA LEU A 85 16.60 0.19 0.79
C LEU A 85 17.99 0.02 1.44
N ASP A 86 18.47 -1.20 1.57
CA ASP A 86 19.82 -1.51 2.04
C ASP A 86 20.88 -1.09 1.02
N GLU A 87 20.67 -1.36 -0.28
CA GLU A 87 21.57 -0.88 -1.35
C GLU A 87 21.61 0.66 -1.41
N ILE A 88 20.47 1.34 -1.22
CA ILE A 88 20.45 2.81 -1.12
C ILE A 88 21.21 3.29 0.12
N SER A 89 21.10 2.58 1.24
CA SER A 89 21.86 2.89 2.47
C SER A 89 23.37 2.71 2.26
N GLU A 90 23.79 1.65 1.57
CA GLU A 90 25.19 1.41 1.20
C GLU A 90 25.70 2.48 0.22
N TRP A 91 24.91 2.85 -0.78
CA TRP A 91 25.24 3.91 -1.71
C TRP A 91 25.44 5.26 -1.00
N LEU A 92 24.56 5.62 -0.07
CA LEU A 92 24.71 6.82 0.77
C LEU A 92 25.96 6.76 1.66
N ALA A 93 26.30 5.60 2.19
CA ALA A 93 27.51 5.42 2.97
C ALA A 93 28.79 5.54 2.11
N ILE A 94 28.79 5.02 0.89
CA ILE A 94 29.98 4.99 0.01
C ILE A 94 30.20 6.35 -0.68
N TYR A 95 29.15 6.95 -1.24
CA TYR A 95 29.27 8.13 -2.10
C TYR A 95 29.08 9.45 -1.34
N HIS A 96 28.32 9.44 -0.24
CA HIS A 96 28.01 10.65 0.53
C HIS A 96 28.63 10.67 1.93
N ASP A 97 29.34 9.61 2.34
CA ASP A 97 29.88 9.45 3.69
C ASP A 97 28.80 9.65 4.77
N GLN A 98 27.55 9.30 4.45
CA GLN A 98 26.38 9.43 5.32
C GLN A 98 25.77 8.05 5.58
N PRO A 99 26.25 7.31 6.61
CA PRO A 99 25.63 6.07 7.00
C PRO A 99 24.27 6.35 7.66
N ILE A 100 23.18 5.93 7.00
CA ILE A 100 21.81 6.09 7.49
C ILE A 100 21.20 4.71 7.72
N SER A 101 20.65 4.48 8.91
CA SER A 101 19.92 3.24 9.21
C SER A 101 18.70 3.08 8.29
N ILE A 102 18.38 1.85 7.87
CA ILE A 102 17.22 1.54 7.02
C ILE A 102 15.90 2.17 7.52
N PRO A 103 15.56 2.14 8.83
CA PRO A 103 14.34 2.80 9.31
C PRO A 103 14.36 4.32 9.13
N ALA A 104 15.49 4.96 9.39
CA ALA A 104 15.65 6.40 9.18
C ALA A 104 15.53 6.75 7.69
N LEU A 105 16.15 5.98 6.80
CA LEU A 105 16.01 6.16 5.36
C LEU A 105 14.54 6.02 4.92
N TYR A 106 13.84 4.99 5.41
CA TYR A 106 12.42 4.79 5.14
C TYR A 106 11.56 5.99 5.55
N HIS A 107 11.77 6.54 6.75
CA HIS A 107 11.04 7.72 7.21
C HIS A 107 11.34 8.96 6.36
N ASN A 108 12.62 9.19 6.04
CA ASN A 108 13.01 10.31 5.19
C ASN A 108 12.39 10.22 3.78
N LEU A 109 12.38 9.03 3.17
CA LEU A 109 11.73 8.80 1.88
C LEU A 109 10.23 9.05 1.96
N ARG A 110 9.58 8.59 3.03
CA ARG A 110 8.15 8.82 3.26
C ARG A 110 7.83 10.32 3.41
N ASP A 111 8.67 11.08 4.09
CA ASP A 111 8.53 12.53 4.24
C ASP A 111 8.70 13.28 2.90
N LEU A 112 9.49 12.73 1.97
CA LEU A 112 9.61 13.23 0.58
C LEU A 112 8.41 12.87 -0.31
N GLY A 113 7.37 12.21 0.24
CA GLY A 113 6.23 11.74 -0.54
C GLY A 113 6.53 10.49 -1.37
N LEU A 114 7.71 9.88 -1.19
CA LEU A 114 8.12 8.66 -1.86
C LEU A 114 7.57 7.45 -1.09
N ALA A 115 6.28 7.20 -1.25
CA ALA A 115 5.65 6.01 -0.67
C ALA A 115 6.17 4.75 -1.38
N TYR A 116 6.72 3.82 -0.59
CA TYR A 116 7.14 2.51 -1.07
C TYR A 116 5.92 1.61 -1.27
N LYS A 117 5.58 1.31 -2.52
CA LYS A 117 4.79 0.14 -2.92
C LYS A 117 5.38 -0.40 -4.23
N CYS A 118 6.54 -1.05 -4.14
CA CYS A 118 7.03 -1.90 -5.23
C CYS A 118 6.85 -3.36 -4.82
N LEU A 119 5.64 -3.88 -5.09
CA LEU A 119 5.38 -5.30 -5.19
C LEU A 119 5.05 -5.59 -6.65
N SER A 120 6.06 -5.49 -7.51
CA SER A 120 6.01 -6.20 -8.77
C SER A 120 6.95 -7.38 -8.62
N ARG A 121 6.48 -8.45 -7.98
CA ARG A 121 7.03 -9.78 -8.26
C ARG A 121 6.58 -10.14 -9.67
N ILE A 122 7.18 -9.51 -10.67
CA ILE A 122 7.12 -10.02 -12.03
C ILE A 122 7.86 -11.34 -11.93
N VAL A 123 7.11 -12.43 -12.04
CA VAL A 123 7.74 -13.76 -12.16
C VAL A 123 8.59 -13.66 -13.41
N ALA A 124 9.90 -13.89 -13.30
CA ALA A 124 10.86 -13.75 -14.39
C ALA A 124 10.54 -14.64 -15.61
N GLU A 125 9.58 -15.55 -15.47
CA GLU A 125 9.07 -16.47 -16.49
C GLU A 125 7.87 -15.90 -17.29
N CYS A 126 7.46 -14.64 -17.04
CA CYS A 126 6.44 -13.98 -17.87
C CYS A 126 7.05 -13.51 -19.20
N ASP A 127 6.85 -14.29 -20.27
CA ASP A 127 7.10 -13.86 -21.64
C ASP A 127 5.93 -12.98 -22.14
N ASP A 128 6.18 -11.68 -22.24
CA ASP A 128 5.21 -10.70 -22.73
C ASP A 128 4.79 -10.95 -24.19
N GLY A 129 5.63 -11.59 -25.00
CA GLY A 129 5.34 -11.97 -26.38
C GLY A 129 4.25 -13.04 -26.45
N PHE A 130 4.42 -14.14 -25.71
CA PHE A 130 3.38 -15.20 -25.64
C PHE A 130 2.06 -14.68 -25.07
N ARG A 131 2.10 -13.75 -24.11
CA ARG A 131 0.89 -13.11 -23.57
C ARG A 131 0.18 -12.26 -24.62
N ALA A 132 0.94 -11.49 -25.41
CA ALA A 132 0.39 -10.68 -26.48
C ALA A 132 -0.24 -11.54 -27.59
N ASP A 133 0.44 -12.62 -27.98
CA ASP A 133 -0.07 -13.56 -28.99
C ASP A 133 -1.33 -14.28 -28.50
N TRP A 134 -1.36 -14.72 -27.23
CA TRP A 134 -2.55 -15.33 -26.63
C TRP A 134 -3.72 -14.35 -26.56
N LEU A 135 -3.49 -13.11 -26.12
CA LEU A 135 -4.52 -12.06 -26.11
C LEU A 135 -5.04 -11.78 -27.52
N HIS A 136 -4.14 -11.73 -28.51
CA HIS A 136 -4.53 -11.53 -29.91
C HIS A 136 -5.40 -12.68 -30.41
N ASN A 137 -4.99 -13.93 -30.17
CA ASN A 137 -5.79 -15.10 -30.51
C ASN A 137 -7.18 -15.06 -29.83
N MET A 138 -7.21 -14.73 -28.54
CA MET A 138 -8.43 -14.72 -27.75
C MET A 138 -9.42 -13.65 -28.22
N THR A 139 -8.92 -12.47 -28.56
CA THR A 139 -9.73 -11.34 -29.04
C THR A 139 -10.21 -11.48 -30.48
N VAL A 140 -9.49 -12.24 -31.32
CA VAL A 140 -9.88 -12.50 -32.72
C VAL A 140 -10.86 -13.66 -32.83
N ASN A 141 -10.68 -14.71 -32.04
CA ASN A 141 -11.43 -15.97 -32.20
C ASN A 141 -12.67 -16.09 -31.31
N TYR A 142 -12.75 -15.32 -30.22
CA TYR A 142 -13.82 -15.47 -29.23
C TYR A 142 -14.41 -14.13 -28.80
N THR A 143 -15.69 -14.13 -28.44
CA THR A 143 -16.37 -12.99 -27.83
C THR A 143 -16.52 -13.19 -26.33
N ALA A 144 -16.62 -12.11 -25.56
CA ALA A 144 -16.73 -12.17 -24.10
C ALA A 144 -17.92 -13.03 -23.62
N GLU A 145 -19.01 -13.09 -24.39
CA GLU A 145 -20.20 -13.89 -24.08
C GLU A 145 -19.97 -15.41 -24.19
N GLN A 146 -18.95 -15.83 -24.94
CA GLN A 146 -18.62 -17.25 -25.12
C GLN A 146 -17.72 -17.79 -24.01
N LEU A 147 -17.03 -16.90 -23.27
CA LEU A 147 -15.96 -17.27 -22.34
C LEU A 147 -16.48 -17.52 -20.91
N VAL A 148 -16.10 -18.66 -20.33
CA VAL A 148 -16.31 -19.00 -18.93
C VAL A 148 -14.95 -19.23 -18.27
N PHE A 149 -14.63 -18.44 -17.26
CA PHE A 149 -13.39 -18.57 -16.50
C PHE A 149 -13.64 -19.41 -15.26
N LEU A 150 -12.90 -20.51 -15.12
CA LEU A 150 -12.91 -21.36 -13.95
C LEU A 150 -11.54 -21.25 -13.28
N ASP A 151 -11.54 -21.00 -11.96
CA ASP A 151 -10.31 -20.88 -11.19
C ASP A 151 -10.52 -21.42 -9.77
N GLU A 152 -9.43 -21.92 -9.19
CA GLU A 152 -9.39 -22.37 -7.81
C GLU A 152 -9.00 -21.19 -6.92
N SER A 153 -9.82 -20.89 -5.92
CA SER A 153 -9.47 -19.88 -4.91
C SER A 153 -9.35 -20.52 -3.53
N SER A 154 -8.25 -20.21 -2.84
CA SER A 154 -8.09 -20.60 -1.44
C SER A 154 -9.09 -19.83 -0.59
N LYS A 155 -9.93 -20.53 0.18
CA LYS A 155 -10.86 -19.92 1.13
C LYS A 155 -10.20 -19.72 2.49
N ASP A 156 -10.33 -18.52 3.06
CA ASP A 156 -10.07 -18.24 4.47
C ASP A 156 -11.39 -18.02 5.24
N ASP A 157 -11.35 -17.92 6.57
CA ASP A 157 -12.55 -17.73 7.42
C ASP A 157 -13.26 -16.38 7.23
N ARG A 158 -12.79 -15.53 6.31
CA ARG A 158 -13.36 -14.21 6.04
C ARG A 158 -14.09 -14.13 4.70
N THR A 159 -14.00 -15.17 3.88
CA THR A 159 -14.62 -15.22 2.56
C THR A 159 -16.07 -15.73 2.69
N VAL A 160 -17.04 -14.96 2.20
CA VAL A 160 -18.47 -15.27 2.35
C VAL A 160 -18.96 -16.15 1.20
N LEU A 161 -19.50 -17.33 1.54
CA LEU A 161 -20.25 -18.28 0.68
C LEU A 161 -19.62 -18.70 -0.67
N PRO A 162 -18.61 -19.60 -0.65
CA PRO A 162 -18.17 -20.30 -1.86
C PRO A 162 -19.26 -21.28 -2.33
N ARG A 163 -19.37 -21.48 -3.65
CA ARG A 163 -20.33 -22.45 -4.23
C ARG A 163 -19.94 -23.90 -3.93
N TYR A 164 -18.63 -24.17 -3.87
CA TYR A 164 -18.05 -25.45 -3.46
C TYR A 164 -16.87 -25.18 -2.54
N VAL A 165 -16.77 -25.94 -1.45
CA VAL A 165 -15.66 -25.88 -0.48
C VAL A 165 -15.09 -27.27 -0.32
N ILE A 166 -13.80 -27.39 -0.60
CA ILE A 166 -13.03 -28.63 -0.40
C ILE A 166 -12.01 -28.33 0.69
N GLU A 167 -11.95 -29.16 1.73
CA GLU A 167 -10.96 -29.01 2.80
C GLU A 167 -9.63 -29.61 2.34
N GLY A 168 -8.61 -28.76 2.17
CA GLY A 168 -7.25 -29.19 1.79
C GLY A 168 -6.86 -28.74 0.38
N SER A 169 -5.85 -29.39 -0.19
CA SER A 169 -5.45 -29.18 -1.59
C SER A 169 -6.38 -29.95 -2.51
N VAL A 170 -6.86 -29.30 -3.58
CA VAL A 170 -7.69 -29.94 -4.62
C VAL A 170 -6.82 -30.86 -5.46
N ASP A 171 -7.21 -32.13 -5.57
CA ASP A 171 -6.57 -33.08 -6.47
C ASP A 171 -7.20 -33.07 -7.88
N SER A 172 -6.58 -33.77 -8.84
CA SER A 172 -7.10 -33.83 -10.21
C SER A 172 -8.49 -34.48 -10.35
N ALA A 173 -8.90 -35.35 -9.42
CA ALA A 173 -10.19 -36.01 -9.47
C ALA A 173 -11.30 -35.11 -8.92
N GLU A 174 -11.01 -34.42 -7.80
CA GLU A 174 -11.89 -33.41 -7.23
C GLU A 174 -12.11 -32.23 -8.18
N PHE A 175 -11.05 -31.79 -8.86
CA PHE A 175 -11.17 -30.77 -9.91
C PHE A 175 -11.99 -31.25 -11.11
N TYR A 176 -11.84 -32.51 -11.52
CA TYR A 176 -12.66 -33.10 -12.58
C TYR A 176 -14.15 -33.08 -12.23
N ASP A 177 -14.49 -33.54 -11.02
CA ASP A 177 -15.88 -33.53 -10.53
C ASP A 177 -16.44 -32.10 -10.47
N PHE A 178 -15.62 -31.12 -10.07
CA PHE A 178 -16.00 -29.71 -10.08
C PHE A 178 -16.37 -29.23 -11.49
N VAL A 179 -15.54 -29.50 -12.50
CA VAL A 179 -15.81 -29.09 -13.89
C VAL A 179 -17.03 -29.82 -14.46
N VAL A 180 -17.14 -31.13 -14.25
CA VAL A 180 -18.26 -31.94 -14.75
C VAL A 180 -19.62 -31.46 -14.23
N ASN A 181 -19.68 -30.98 -12.98
CA ASN A 181 -20.90 -30.41 -12.42
C ASN A 181 -21.34 -29.10 -13.10
N ASP A 182 -20.41 -28.39 -13.73
CA ASP A 182 -20.69 -27.12 -14.42
C ASP A 182 -20.91 -27.26 -15.93
N LEU A 183 -20.45 -28.36 -16.55
CA LEU A 183 -20.69 -28.68 -17.97
C LEU A 183 -22.17 -28.57 -18.39
N PRO A 184 -23.17 -29.01 -17.60
CA PRO A 184 -24.58 -28.91 -17.99
C PRO A 184 -25.11 -27.47 -18.12
N ASN A 185 -24.42 -26.49 -17.52
CA ASN A 185 -24.79 -25.07 -17.61
C ASN A 185 -24.14 -24.37 -18.81
N MET A 186 -23.36 -25.10 -19.62
CA MET A 186 -22.64 -24.58 -20.78
C MET A 186 -23.37 -24.92 -22.08
N ASN A 187 -23.16 -24.10 -23.11
CA ASN A 187 -23.75 -24.34 -24.43
C ASN A 187 -22.68 -24.83 -25.42
N PRO A 188 -23.06 -25.61 -26.44
CA PRO A 188 -22.14 -25.98 -27.52
C PRO A 188 -21.57 -24.75 -28.23
N PHE A 189 -20.29 -24.82 -28.63
CA PHE A 189 -19.66 -23.76 -29.40
C PHE A 189 -20.34 -23.61 -30.78
N PRO A 190 -20.62 -22.39 -31.28
CA PRO A 190 -20.17 -21.07 -30.83
C PRO A 190 -21.16 -20.27 -29.96
N GLY A 191 -22.07 -20.93 -29.23
CA GLY A 191 -23.05 -20.27 -28.36
C GLY A 191 -22.44 -19.52 -27.17
N PRO A 192 -23.23 -18.77 -26.40
CA PRO A 192 -22.74 -18.16 -25.16
C PRO A 192 -22.33 -19.23 -24.15
N ASN A 193 -21.37 -18.96 -23.27
CA ASN A 193 -20.82 -19.92 -22.30
C ASN A 193 -20.37 -21.25 -22.95
N SER A 194 -19.57 -21.20 -24.03
CA SER A 194 -19.15 -22.37 -24.81
C SER A 194 -17.65 -22.66 -24.80
N VAL A 195 -16.87 -21.77 -24.20
CA VAL A 195 -15.41 -21.85 -24.12
C VAL A 195 -15.00 -21.78 -22.66
N ILE A 196 -14.36 -22.84 -22.16
CA ILE A 196 -13.80 -22.86 -20.81
C ILE A 196 -12.37 -22.33 -20.87
N VAL A 197 -12.04 -21.42 -19.96
CA VAL A 197 -10.71 -20.88 -19.75
C VAL A 197 -10.22 -21.27 -18.37
N LEU A 198 -9.13 -22.05 -18.34
CA LEU A 198 -8.47 -22.55 -17.13
C LEU A 198 -7.02 -22.11 -17.11
N ASN A 199 -6.50 -21.84 -15.90
CA ASN A 199 -5.05 -21.68 -15.71
C ASN A 199 -4.32 -23.01 -16.06
N ASN A 200 -3.01 -22.94 -16.35
CA ASN A 200 -2.20 -24.12 -16.73
C ASN A 200 -1.71 -24.91 -15.51
N CYS A 201 -2.57 -25.15 -14.52
CA CYS A 201 -2.17 -25.96 -13.38
C CYS A 201 -1.96 -27.42 -13.81
N SER A 202 -1.00 -28.10 -13.17
CA SER A 202 -0.76 -29.53 -13.40
C SER A 202 -1.98 -30.40 -13.08
N THR A 203 -2.84 -29.96 -12.15
CA THR A 203 -4.06 -30.65 -11.75
C THR A 203 -5.11 -30.68 -12.87
N HIS A 204 -5.06 -29.75 -13.82
CA HIS A 204 -6.00 -29.61 -14.94
C HIS A 204 -5.64 -30.46 -16.17
N LYS A 205 -4.45 -31.08 -16.20
CA LYS A 205 -3.91 -31.78 -17.38
C LYS A 205 -4.41 -33.23 -17.55
N SER A 206 -5.54 -33.59 -16.94
CA SER A 206 -6.06 -34.96 -17.04
C SER A 206 -6.73 -35.20 -18.41
N ASP A 207 -6.40 -36.33 -19.05
CA ASP A 207 -7.00 -36.71 -20.34
C ASP A 207 -8.52 -36.86 -20.24
N ALA A 208 -9.01 -37.36 -19.10
CA ALA A 208 -10.43 -37.51 -18.81
C ALA A 208 -11.19 -36.17 -18.84
N LEU A 209 -10.58 -35.09 -18.35
CA LEU A 209 -11.19 -33.76 -18.38
C LEU A 209 -11.31 -33.23 -19.81
N ARG A 210 -10.27 -33.42 -20.62
CA ARG A 210 -10.30 -33.05 -22.04
C ARG A 210 -11.42 -33.81 -22.77
N GLU A 211 -11.50 -35.12 -22.60
CA GLU A 211 -12.52 -35.95 -23.24
C GLU A 211 -13.95 -35.54 -22.82
N ALA A 212 -14.17 -35.20 -21.55
CA ALA A 212 -15.48 -34.76 -21.05
C ALA A 212 -15.93 -33.41 -21.62
N VAL A 213 -14.99 -32.47 -21.77
CA VAL A 213 -15.25 -31.15 -22.37
C VAL A 213 -15.56 -31.30 -23.86
N GLU A 214 -14.75 -32.07 -24.59
CA GLU A 214 -14.96 -32.33 -26.03
C GLU A 214 -16.27 -33.08 -26.29
N ALA A 215 -16.62 -34.06 -25.46
CA ALA A 215 -17.89 -34.81 -25.57
C ALA A 215 -19.12 -33.92 -25.34
N SER A 216 -18.97 -32.84 -24.58
CA SER A 216 -20.03 -31.86 -24.32
C SER A 216 -20.19 -30.81 -25.45
N GLY A 217 -19.37 -30.89 -26.51
CA GLY A 217 -19.39 -29.94 -27.62
C GLY A 217 -18.78 -28.57 -27.29
N LEU A 218 -17.97 -28.51 -26.24
CA LEU A 218 -17.27 -27.32 -25.79
C LEU A 218 -15.87 -27.27 -26.39
N LEU A 219 -15.37 -26.05 -26.63
CA LEU A 219 -13.95 -25.85 -26.94
C LEU A 219 -13.17 -25.65 -25.64
N ASN A 220 -12.12 -26.45 -25.46
CA ASN A 220 -11.18 -26.25 -24.38
C ASN A 220 -10.11 -25.22 -24.81
N ALA A 221 -10.21 -24.00 -24.30
CA ALA A 221 -9.20 -22.98 -24.47
C ALA A 221 -8.35 -22.93 -23.20
N THR A 222 -7.52 -23.96 -22.99
CA THR A 222 -6.56 -23.97 -21.89
C THR A 222 -5.62 -22.77 -22.05
N LEU A 223 -5.43 -21.96 -20.99
CA LEU A 223 -4.38 -20.94 -21.00
C LEU A 223 -3.04 -21.65 -21.17
N LEU A 224 -2.42 -21.48 -22.32
CA LEU A 224 -0.97 -21.61 -22.50
C LEU A 224 -0.31 -20.45 -21.76
N CYS A 225 -0.18 -20.59 -20.45
CA CYS A 225 0.79 -19.84 -19.67
C CYS A 225 1.59 -20.90 -18.93
N LEU A 226 2.85 -21.17 -19.30
CA LEU A 226 3.73 -22.28 -18.83
C LEU A 226 3.80 -23.53 -19.74
N GLN A 227 4.00 -23.34 -21.04
CA GLN A 227 4.81 -24.31 -21.81
C GLN A 227 6.02 -23.59 -22.44
N VAL A 228 6.89 -23.08 -21.57
CA VAL A 228 8.34 -23.39 -21.52
C VAL A 228 8.71 -23.49 -20.06
#